data_AF-A0A7C5BS01-F1
#
_entry.id   AF-A0A7C5BS01-F1
#
_cell.length_a   1.000
_cell.length_b   1.000
_cell.length_c   1.000
_cell.angle_alpha   90.00
_cell.angle_beta   90.00
_cell.angle_gamma   90.00
#
_symmetry.space_group_name_H-M   'P 1'
#
loop_
_entity.id
_entity.type
_entity.pdbx_description
1 polymer ?
#
loop_
_entity_poly.entity_id
_entity_poly.type
_entity_poly.pdbx_seq_one_letter_code
_entity_poly.pdbx_strand_id
1 'polypeptide(L)'
;MRRDAMVTVWTIGHSTRSFEELVEVLRGYGIEAVVDVRTVPRSRKNPQFNRDELETKLPEAGIAYVHAKELGGLRHPAKDSPNMGWHNDSFRGFADYMQTESFRDALEWLMSQARTAKTAIMCAETLPWRCHRSLIADALLVRGFEVVEIFDAAKSQPHKLTSFAVVDGHVITYPAQQQDLPYLA
;
A
#
# COMPACT_ATOMS: atom_id res chain seq x y z
N MET A 1 -25.74 -6.89 18.86
CA MET A 1 -25.24 -6.50 17.54
C MET A 1 -23.77 -6.88 17.49
N ARG A 2 -23.42 -8.00 16.85
CA ARG A 2 -22.00 -8.30 16.62
C ARG A 2 -21.51 -7.22 15.67
N ARG A 3 -20.49 -6.44 16.06
CA ARG A 3 -19.70 -5.71 15.06
C ARG A 3 -19.19 -6.80 14.13
N ASP A 4 -19.62 -6.81 12.87
CA ASP A 4 -18.86 -7.52 11.86
C ASP A 4 -17.42 -7.01 12.00
N ALA A 5 -16.50 -7.92 12.30
CA ALA A 5 -15.13 -7.55 12.57
C ALA A 5 -14.58 -6.88 11.30
N MET A 6 -14.15 -5.62 11.42
CA MET A 6 -13.51 -4.92 10.30
C MET A 6 -12.28 -5.73 9.89
N VAL A 7 -12.13 -5.96 8.58
CA VAL A 7 -11.01 -6.73 8.05
C VAL A 7 -9.77 -5.84 8.04
N THR A 8 -8.67 -6.35 8.54
CA THR A 8 -7.38 -5.64 8.60
C THR A 8 -6.48 -6.06 7.44
N VAL A 9 -5.95 -5.07 6.70
CA VAL A 9 -4.82 -5.26 5.77
C VAL A 9 -3.55 -4.74 6.42
N TRP A 10 -2.46 -5.49 6.31
CA TRP A 10 -1.17 -5.08 6.85
C TRP A 10 -0.31 -4.48 5.75
N THR A 11 0.63 -3.62 6.08
CA THR A 11 1.61 -3.11 5.11
C THR A 11 3.03 -3.31 5.64
N ILE A 12 3.96 -3.64 4.76
CA ILE A 12 5.36 -3.82 5.13
C ILE A 12 6.29 -3.35 4.01
N GLY A 13 7.45 -2.86 4.40
CA GLY A 13 8.57 -2.57 3.52
C GLY A 13 9.67 -3.59 3.69
N HIS A 14 10.12 -4.26 2.63
CA HIS A 14 11.22 -5.21 2.77
C HIS A 14 12.57 -4.50 3.08
N SER A 15 12.73 -3.24 2.65
CA SER A 15 13.94 -2.46 2.89
C SER A 15 15.22 -3.22 2.47
N THR A 16 16.25 -3.20 3.31
CA THR A 16 17.49 -3.98 3.17
C THR A 16 17.56 -5.15 4.16
N ARG A 17 16.42 -5.64 4.65
CA ARG A 17 16.38 -6.80 5.57
C ARG A 17 16.96 -8.05 4.92
N SER A 18 17.39 -9.00 5.73
CA SER A 18 17.52 -10.38 5.26
C SER A 18 16.14 -10.97 4.97
N PHE A 19 16.11 -12.09 4.24
CA PHE A 19 14.85 -12.80 4.01
C PHE A 19 14.29 -13.37 5.32
N GLU A 20 15.17 -13.86 6.19
CA GLU A 20 14.85 -14.44 7.49
C GLU A 20 14.22 -13.41 8.42
N GLU A 21 14.77 -12.21 8.48
CA GLU A 21 14.21 -11.08 9.24
C GLU A 21 12.81 -10.71 8.72
N LEU A 22 12.60 -10.68 7.40
CA LEU A 22 11.28 -10.42 6.83
C LEU A 22 10.27 -11.50 7.27
N VAL A 23 10.64 -12.77 7.17
CA VAL A 23 9.78 -13.90 7.55
C VAL A 23 9.47 -13.87 9.05
N GLU A 24 10.44 -13.57 9.90
CA GLU A 24 10.24 -13.44 11.35
C GLU A 24 9.22 -12.35 11.67
N VAL A 25 9.36 -11.17 11.05
CA VAL A 25 8.39 -10.08 11.21
C VAL A 25 7.00 -10.51 10.75
N LEU A 26 6.88 -11.09 9.55
CA LEU A 26 5.59 -11.55 9.00
C LEU A 26 4.93 -12.58 9.91
N ARG A 27 5.68 -13.55 10.42
CA ARG A 27 5.19 -14.56 11.37
C ARG A 27 4.79 -13.97 12.72
N GLY A 28 5.53 -12.97 13.21
CA GLY A 28 5.19 -12.25 14.45
C GLY A 28 3.81 -11.61 14.39
N TYR A 29 3.39 -11.14 13.21
CA TYR A 29 2.03 -10.64 12.98
C TYR A 29 1.07 -11.72 12.46
N GLY A 30 1.49 -12.97 12.31
CA GLY A 30 0.66 -14.06 11.77
C GLY A 30 0.20 -13.82 10.34
N ILE A 31 0.99 -13.12 9.51
CA ILE A 31 0.68 -12.89 8.10
C ILE A 31 0.70 -14.23 7.35
N GLU A 32 -0.38 -14.50 6.63
CA GLU A 32 -0.60 -15.73 5.85
C GLU A 32 -0.30 -15.52 4.37
N ALA A 33 -0.47 -14.30 3.86
CA ALA A 33 -0.25 -13.95 2.47
C ALA A 33 0.45 -12.59 2.31
N VAL A 34 1.41 -12.54 1.40
CA VAL A 34 2.06 -11.31 0.95
C VAL A 34 1.61 -10.98 -0.46
N VAL A 35 1.02 -9.80 -0.62
CA VAL A 35 0.74 -9.19 -1.92
C VAL A 35 1.84 -8.18 -2.23
N ASP A 36 2.72 -8.51 -3.16
CA ASP A 36 3.77 -7.61 -3.61
C ASP A 36 3.20 -6.57 -4.58
N VAL A 37 3.23 -5.31 -4.16
CA VAL A 37 2.70 -4.17 -4.93
C VAL A 37 3.81 -3.39 -5.64
N ARG A 38 5.02 -3.95 -5.77
CA ARG A 38 6.11 -3.33 -6.54
C ARG A 38 5.81 -3.45 -8.03
N THR A 39 6.03 -2.38 -8.80
CA THR A 39 5.88 -2.47 -10.28
C THR A 39 6.91 -3.41 -10.89
N VAL A 40 8.16 -3.32 -10.40
CA VAL A 40 9.28 -4.16 -10.83
C VAL A 40 9.94 -4.76 -9.59
N PRO A 41 9.55 -5.99 -9.19
CA PRO A 41 10.13 -6.70 -8.04
C PRO A 41 11.48 -7.33 -8.40
N ARG A 42 12.46 -6.50 -8.80
CA ARG A 42 13.82 -6.93 -9.13
C ARG A 42 14.85 -5.89 -8.68
N SER A 43 15.90 -6.34 -8.00
CA SER A 43 16.98 -5.50 -7.46
C SER A 43 18.30 -6.28 -7.47
N ARG A 44 19.38 -5.63 -7.91
CA ARG A 44 20.74 -6.17 -7.73
C ARG A 44 21.25 -6.02 -6.30
N LYS A 45 20.78 -5.00 -5.58
CA LYS A 45 21.22 -4.71 -4.21
C LYS A 45 20.54 -5.62 -3.19
N ASN A 46 19.26 -5.94 -3.42
CA ASN A 46 18.46 -6.80 -2.55
C ASN A 46 17.89 -7.98 -3.35
N PRO A 47 18.75 -8.87 -3.89
CA PRO A 47 18.32 -9.96 -4.77
C PRO A 47 17.40 -10.98 -4.06
N GLN A 48 17.51 -11.13 -2.74
CA GLN A 48 16.65 -12.00 -1.92
C GLN A 48 15.16 -11.62 -1.96
N PHE A 49 14.84 -10.40 -2.40
CA PHE A 49 13.48 -9.94 -2.61
C PHE A 49 13.12 -9.83 -4.08
N ASN A 50 13.88 -10.45 -5.00
CA ASN A 50 13.42 -10.59 -6.36
C ASN A 50 12.20 -11.51 -6.42
N ARG A 51 11.32 -11.28 -7.38
CA ARG A 51 10.07 -12.04 -7.50
C ARG A 51 10.29 -13.56 -7.58
N ASP A 52 11.28 -14.01 -8.34
CA ASP A 52 11.66 -15.42 -8.49
C ASP A 52 12.06 -16.06 -7.15
N GLU A 53 12.78 -15.32 -6.31
CA GLU A 53 13.12 -15.76 -4.96
C GLU A 53 11.88 -15.81 -4.05
N LEU A 54 11.03 -14.78 -4.10
CA LEU A 54 9.85 -14.67 -3.25
C LEU A 54 8.75 -15.67 -3.60
N GLU A 55 8.56 -15.97 -4.89
CA GLU A 55 7.62 -17.00 -5.37
C GLU A 55 7.96 -18.39 -4.83
N THR A 56 9.22 -18.63 -4.48
CA THR A 56 9.69 -19.92 -3.94
C THR A 56 9.76 -19.88 -2.41
N LYS A 57 10.49 -18.91 -1.86
CA LYS A 57 10.88 -18.92 -0.44
C LYS A 57 9.76 -18.55 0.53
N LEU A 58 8.84 -17.66 0.14
CA LEU A 58 7.71 -17.33 1.02
C LEU A 58 6.78 -18.54 1.21
N PRO A 59 6.37 -19.26 0.13
CA PRO A 59 5.62 -20.51 0.29
C PRO A 59 6.33 -21.57 1.12
N GLU A 60 7.65 -21.75 0.95
CA GLU A 60 8.46 -22.64 1.82
C GLU A 60 8.41 -22.23 3.29
N ALA A 61 8.30 -20.93 3.56
CA ALA A 61 8.11 -20.39 4.91
C ALA A 61 6.64 -20.45 5.40
N GLY A 62 5.72 -21.01 4.61
CA GLY A 62 4.29 -21.12 4.92
C GLY A 62 3.49 -19.84 4.67
N ILE A 63 4.01 -18.91 3.86
CA ILE A 63 3.37 -17.63 3.55
C ILE A 63 3.09 -17.59 2.04
N ALA A 64 1.84 -17.43 1.65
CA ALA A 64 1.49 -17.31 0.24
C ALA A 64 2.09 -16.02 -0.35
N TYR A 65 2.46 -16.05 -1.63
CA TYR A 65 2.98 -14.88 -2.34
C TYR A 65 2.21 -14.65 -3.63
N VAL A 66 1.81 -13.40 -3.86
CA VAL A 66 1.21 -12.95 -5.13
C VAL A 66 1.81 -11.62 -5.54
N HIS A 67 2.20 -11.50 -6.82
CA HIS A 67 2.62 -10.21 -7.39
C HIS A 67 1.43 -9.48 -8.02
N ALA A 68 1.06 -8.33 -7.47
CA ALA A 68 -0.06 -7.49 -7.94
C ALA A 68 0.47 -6.22 -8.64
N LYS A 69 0.96 -6.38 -9.88
CA LYS A 69 1.57 -5.29 -10.67
C LYS A 69 0.63 -4.09 -10.89
N GLU A 70 -0.68 -4.32 -10.97
CA GLU A 70 -1.67 -3.25 -11.13
C GLU A 70 -1.70 -2.32 -9.92
N LEU A 71 -1.34 -2.79 -8.72
CA LEU A 71 -1.14 -1.94 -7.54
C LEU A 71 0.27 -1.31 -7.48
N GLY A 72 0.99 -1.31 -8.61
CA GLY A 72 2.35 -0.80 -8.75
C GLY A 72 2.47 0.72 -8.77
N GLY A 73 3.41 1.27 -7.99
CA GLY A 73 3.64 2.71 -7.86
C GLY A 73 4.24 3.47 -9.05
N LEU A 74 4.82 2.79 -10.05
CA LEU A 74 5.43 3.47 -11.20
C LEU A 74 4.33 3.92 -12.17
N ARG A 75 3.88 5.17 -12.00
CA ARG A 75 2.84 5.83 -12.79
C ARG A 75 3.28 7.26 -13.09
N HIS A 76 2.79 7.82 -14.19
CA HIS A 76 3.08 9.19 -14.60
C HIS A 76 1.85 10.08 -14.37
N PRO A 77 2.03 11.29 -13.85
CA PRO A 77 0.93 12.21 -13.65
C PRO A 77 0.34 12.70 -14.97
N ALA A 78 -0.97 12.93 -14.96
CA ALA A 78 -1.65 13.66 -16.02
C ALA A 78 -1.24 15.14 -16.00
N LYS A 79 -1.31 15.82 -17.16
CA LYS A 79 -0.99 17.25 -17.27
C LYS A 79 -1.91 18.12 -16.41
N ASP A 80 -3.16 17.70 -16.30
CA ASP A 80 -4.26 18.32 -15.57
C ASP A 80 -4.64 17.51 -14.33
N SER A 81 -3.65 16.90 -13.67
CA SER A 81 -3.85 16.10 -12.46
C SER A 81 -4.69 16.86 -11.42
N PRO A 82 -5.78 16.27 -10.90
CA PRO A 82 -6.52 16.85 -9.77
C PRO A 82 -5.76 16.68 -8.44
N ASN A 83 -4.69 15.88 -8.42
CA ASN A 83 -3.97 15.48 -7.22
C ASN A 83 -2.79 16.41 -6.91
N MET A 84 -3.03 17.72 -7.04
CA MET A 84 -1.97 18.73 -6.97
C MET A 84 -1.32 18.90 -5.60
N GLY A 85 -1.90 18.35 -4.53
CA GLY A 85 -1.32 18.33 -3.19
C GLY A 85 -0.07 17.46 -3.08
N TRP A 86 0.11 16.49 -3.99
CA TRP A 86 1.35 15.72 -4.09
C TRP A 86 2.40 16.46 -4.92
N HIS A 87 3.40 17.07 -4.27
CA HIS A 87 4.51 17.70 -4.99
C HIS A 87 5.42 16.70 -5.73
N ASN A 88 5.47 15.44 -5.28
CA ASN A 88 6.24 14.40 -5.93
C ASN A 88 5.47 13.77 -7.09
N ASP A 89 6.07 13.75 -8.28
CA ASP A 89 5.41 13.26 -9.51
C ASP A 89 5.01 11.79 -9.45
N SER A 90 5.77 10.93 -8.77
CA SER A 90 5.41 9.50 -8.65
C SER A 90 4.17 9.30 -7.78
N PHE A 91 4.05 10.06 -6.69
CA PHE A 91 2.84 10.05 -5.84
C PHE A 91 1.63 10.63 -6.58
N ARG A 92 1.83 11.76 -7.27
CA ARG A 92 0.79 12.39 -8.10
C ARG A 92 0.31 11.43 -9.19
N GLY A 93 1.24 10.81 -9.92
CA GLY A 93 0.93 9.84 -10.96
C GLY A 93 0.21 8.60 -10.44
N PHE A 94 0.58 8.11 -9.26
CA PHE A 94 -0.16 7.00 -8.65
C PHE A 94 -1.57 7.43 -8.24
N ALA A 95 -1.73 8.61 -7.63
CA ALA A 95 -3.04 9.16 -7.27
C ALA A 95 -3.96 9.40 -8.48
N ASP A 96 -3.41 9.80 -9.63
CA ASP A 96 -4.16 9.89 -10.89
C ASP A 96 -4.58 8.50 -11.36
N TYR A 97 -3.68 7.52 -11.30
CA TYR A 97 -4.00 6.13 -11.65
C TYR A 97 -5.10 5.53 -10.75
N MET A 98 -5.20 5.95 -9.48
CA MET A 98 -6.26 5.50 -8.58
C MET A 98 -7.68 5.86 -9.07
N GLN A 99 -7.81 6.78 -10.02
CA GLN A 99 -9.10 7.16 -10.61
C GLN A 99 -9.57 6.20 -11.73
N THR A 100 -8.74 5.22 -12.11
CA THR A 100 -9.00 4.30 -13.22
C THR A 100 -9.79 3.06 -12.79
N GLU A 101 -10.45 2.40 -13.75
CA GLU A 101 -11.08 1.09 -13.55
C GLU A 101 -10.04 0.01 -13.18
N SER A 102 -8.87 0.02 -13.80
CA SER A 102 -7.81 -0.96 -13.50
C SER A 102 -7.35 -0.92 -12.04
N PHE A 103 -7.23 0.28 -11.44
CA PHE A 103 -6.94 0.38 -10.01
C PHE A 103 -8.10 -0.16 -9.16
N ARG A 104 -9.34 0.17 -9.53
CA ARG A 104 -10.54 -0.28 -8.82
C ARG A 104 -10.61 -1.81 -8.78
N ASP A 105 -10.46 -2.46 -9.92
CA ASP A 105 -10.52 -3.92 -10.04
C ASP A 105 -9.39 -4.58 -9.22
N ALA A 106 -8.17 -4.03 -9.29
CA ALA A 106 -7.03 -4.53 -8.54
C ALA A 106 -7.23 -4.35 -7.01
N LEU A 107 -7.84 -3.25 -6.58
CA LEU A 107 -8.14 -3.00 -5.18
C LEU A 107 -9.28 -3.91 -4.68
N GLU A 108 -10.31 -4.15 -5.48
CA GLU A 108 -11.38 -5.10 -5.17
C GLU A 108 -10.85 -6.52 -5.03
N TRP A 109 -9.97 -6.93 -5.94
CA TRP A 109 -9.25 -8.19 -5.81
C TRP A 109 -8.46 -8.24 -4.49
N LEU A 110 -7.66 -7.23 -4.15
CA LEU A 110 -6.91 -7.19 -2.88
C LEU A 110 -7.83 -7.31 -1.66
N MET A 111 -8.95 -6.58 -1.66
CA MET A 111 -9.96 -6.65 -0.59
C MET A 111 -10.55 -8.05 -0.46
N SER A 112 -10.77 -8.76 -1.57
CA SER A 112 -11.24 -10.15 -1.55
C SER A 112 -10.20 -11.08 -0.91
N GLN A 113 -8.91 -10.90 -1.22
CA GLN A 113 -7.83 -11.71 -0.62
C GLN A 113 -7.76 -11.49 0.89
N ALA A 114 -7.82 -10.22 1.32
CA ALA A 114 -7.76 -9.86 2.74
C ALA A 114 -8.94 -10.41 3.57
N ARG A 115 -10.10 -10.66 2.94
CA ARG A 115 -11.25 -11.31 3.59
C ARG A 115 -11.05 -12.81 3.81
N THR A 116 -10.12 -13.43 3.08
CA THR A 116 -9.87 -14.88 3.14
C THR A 116 -8.63 -15.25 3.95
N ALA A 117 -7.63 -14.37 3.99
CA ALA A 117 -6.36 -14.61 4.68
C ALA A 117 -5.78 -13.31 5.22
N LYS A 118 -5.08 -13.38 6.35
CA LYS A 118 -4.38 -12.25 6.96
C LYS A 118 -3.26 -11.77 6.03
N THR A 119 -3.56 -10.70 5.30
CA THR A 119 -2.77 -10.27 4.14
C THR A 119 -1.90 -9.05 4.47
N ALA A 120 -0.63 -9.07 4.05
CA ALA A 120 0.23 -7.89 4.03
C ALA A 120 0.53 -7.44 2.59
N ILE A 121 0.33 -6.15 2.27
CA ILE A 121 0.89 -5.57 1.05
C ILE A 121 2.36 -5.20 1.28
N MET A 122 3.23 -5.54 0.34
CA MET A 122 4.67 -5.34 0.45
C MET A 122 5.21 -4.38 -0.62
N CYS A 123 6.03 -3.42 -0.20
CA CYS A 123 6.85 -2.58 -1.10
C CYS A 123 8.34 -2.60 -0.70
N ALA A 124 9.19 -1.85 -1.41
CA ALA A 124 10.63 -1.81 -1.13
C ALA A 124 11.04 -0.84 -0.01
N GLU A 125 10.33 0.29 0.11
CA GLU A 125 10.67 1.36 1.05
C GLU A 125 10.27 1.00 2.49
N THR A 126 11.10 1.38 3.48
CA THR A 126 10.80 1.15 4.90
C THR A 126 9.62 2.00 5.35
N LEU A 127 9.65 3.30 5.04
CA LEU A 127 8.72 4.29 5.56
C LEU A 127 7.46 4.40 4.68
N PRO A 128 6.25 4.11 5.21
CA PRO A 128 5.04 4.03 4.40
C PRO A 128 4.69 5.36 3.72
N TRP A 129 4.89 6.50 4.39
CA TRP A 129 4.67 7.86 3.82
C TRP A 129 5.67 8.26 2.72
N ARG A 130 6.68 7.42 2.44
CA ARG A 130 7.61 7.59 1.32
C ARG A 130 7.37 6.58 0.19
N CYS A 131 6.33 5.74 0.31
CA CYS A 131 5.97 4.72 -0.67
C CYS A 131 4.51 4.88 -1.12
N HIS A 132 4.21 4.49 -2.36
CA HIS A 132 2.83 4.48 -2.91
C HIS A 132 1.88 3.57 -2.12
N ARG A 133 2.40 2.64 -1.32
CA ARG A 133 1.57 1.77 -0.47
C ARG A 133 0.72 2.55 0.54
N SER A 134 1.12 3.77 0.91
CA SER A 134 0.29 4.67 1.73
C SER A 134 -0.99 5.09 1.00
N LEU A 135 -0.94 5.33 -0.30
CA LEU A 135 -2.12 5.68 -1.10
C LEU A 135 -3.06 4.48 -1.30
N ILE A 136 -2.51 3.26 -1.37
CA ILE A 136 -3.32 2.03 -1.33
C ILE A 136 -4.00 1.90 0.04
N ALA A 137 -3.28 2.19 1.12
CA ALA A 137 -3.81 2.16 2.47
C ALA A 137 -4.94 3.19 2.67
N ASP A 138 -4.79 4.42 2.16
CA ASP A 138 -5.85 5.42 2.13
C ASP A 138 -7.12 4.89 1.44
N ALA A 139 -6.95 4.27 0.26
CA ALA A 139 -8.08 3.72 -0.50
C ALA A 139 -8.79 2.55 0.19
N LEU A 140 -8.05 1.76 0.97
CA LEU A 140 -8.60 0.68 1.80
C LEU A 140 -9.38 1.24 3.00
N LEU A 141 -8.85 2.26 3.69
CA LEU A 141 -9.54 2.91 4.81
C LEU A 141 -10.89 3.50 4.38
N VAL A 142 -10.92 4.20 3.24
CA VAL A 142 -12.15 4.77 2.66
C VAL A 142 -13.21 3.69 2.34
N ARG A 143 -12.79 2.44 2.15
CA ARG A 143 -13.67 1.28 1.87
C ARG A 143 -13.97 0.44 3.12
N GLY A 144 -13.67 0.96 4.31
CA GLY A 144 -14.04 0.33 5.59
C GLY A 144 -13.12 -0.80 6.04
N PHE A 145 -11.91 -0.90 5.48
CA PHE A 145 -10.87 -1.78 6.01
C PHE A 145 -10.06 -1.05 7.08
N GLU A 146 -9.54 -1.79 8.05
CA GLU A 146 -8.43 -1.28 8.87
C GLU A 146 -7.12 -1.51 8.13
N VAL A 147 -6.18 -0.58 8.26
CA VAL A 147 -4.82 -0.79 7.73
C VAL A 147 -3.80 -0.59 8.84
N VAL A 148 -2.89 -1.55 8.99
CA VAL A 148 -1.81 -1.50 9.98
C VAL A 148 -0.45 -1.54 9.30
N GLU A 149 0.40 -0.57 9.60
CA GLU A 149 1.75 -0.43 9.05
C GLU A 149 2.76 -1.12 9.96
N ILE A 150 3.42 -2.16 9.46
CA ILE A 150 4.46 -2.90 10.16
C ILE A 150 5.80 -2.21 9.92
N PHE A 151 6.48 -1.83 11.00
CA PHE A 151 7.85 -1.35 10.96
C PHE A 151 8.83 -2.47 11.25
N ASP A 152 8.56 -3.29 12.26
CA ASP A 152 9.35 -4.44 12.69
C ASP A 152 8.49 -5.38 13.56
N ALA A 153 9.09 -6.46 14.08
CA ALA A 153 8.40 -7.51 14.84
C ALA A 153 7.72 -7.01 16.13
N ALA A 154 8.17 -5.89 16.68
CA ALA A 154 7.63 -5.30 17.92
C ALA A 154 6.84 -4.00 17.68
N LYS A 155 6.97 -3.39 16.50
CA LYS A 155 6.40 -2.09 16.20
C LYS A 155 5.52 -2.10 14.95
N SER A 156 4.26 -1.77 15.17
CA SER A 156 3.31 -1.40 14.11
C SER A 156 2.48 -0.19 14.53
N GLN A 157 1.82 0.45 13.57
CA GLN A 157 0.88 1.54 13.84
C GLN A 157 -0.33 1.48 12.91
N PRO A 158 -1.52 1.90 13.35
CA PRO A 158 -2.64 2.11 12.45
C PRO A 158 -2.28 3.16 11.40
N HIS A 159 -2.59 2.87 10.14
CA HIS A 159 -2.52 3.87 9.08
C HIS A 159 -3.54 4.97 9.36
N LYS A 160 -3.18 6.20 9.04
CA LYS A 160 -4.07 7.36 9.13
C LYS A 160 -4.22 7.92 7.73
N LEU A 161 -5.45 8.29 7.39
CA LEU A 161 -5.76 8.91 6.11
C LEU A 161 -4.83 10.11 5.90
N THR A 162 -4.24 10.20 4.71
CA THR A 162 -3.44 11.36 4.30
C THR A 162 -4.20 12.65 4.60
N SER A 163 -3.58 13.60 5.32
CA SER A 163 -4.27 14.72 5.96
C SER A 163 -4.96 15.70 5.01
N PHE A 164 -4.54 15.74 3.75
CA PHE A 164 -5.11 16.56 2.69
C PHE A 164 -5.89 15.74 1.65
N ALA A 165 -6.17 14.47 1.95
CA ALA A 165 -7.06 13.67 1.12
C ALA A 165 -8.50 14.20 1.21
N VAL A 166 -9.16 14.25 0.06
CA VAL A 166 -10.59 14.54 -0.07
C VAL A 166 -11.29 13.27 -0.53
N VAL A 167 -12.35 12.90 0.20
CA VAL A 167 -13.10 11.66 0.00
C VAL A 167 -14.52 11.98 -0.45
N ASP A 168 -14.93 11.42 -1.58
CA ASP A 168 -16.31 11.44 -2.09
C ASP A 168 -16.76 10.00 -2.37
N GLY A 169 -17.61 9.46 -1.49
CA GLY A 169 -17.94 8.05 -1.48
C GLY A 169 -16.68 7.17 -1.34
N HIS A 170 -16.38 6.37 -2.37
CA HIS A 170 -15.16 5.55 -2.42
C HIS A 170 -14.02 6.16 -3.26
N VAL A 171 -14.24 7.35 -3.81
CA VAL A 171 -13.25 8.08 -4.60
C VAL A 171 -12.42 8.94 -3.66
N ILE A 172 -11.10 8.89 -3.84
CA ILE A 172 -10.14 9.68 -3.06
C ILE A 172 -9.29 10.50 -4.02
N THR A 173 -9.16 11.79 -3.72
CA THR A 173 -8.29 12.72 -4.43
C THR A 173 -7.44 13.50 -3.44
N TYR A 174 -6.39 14.14 -3.93
CA TYR A 174 -5.41 14.86 -3.11
C TYR A 174 -5.18 16.26 -3.68
N PRO A 175 -6.20 17.14 -3.69
CA PRO A 175 -6.07 18.48 -4.24
C PRO A 175 -5.03 19.30 -3.47
N ALA A 176 -4.48 20.33 -4.11
CA ALA A 176 -3.66 21.29 -3.39
C ALA A 176 -4.52 21.95 -2.30
N GLN A 177 -3.98 22.06 -1.08
CA GLN A 177 -4.63 22.86 -0.04
C GLN A 177 -4.79 24.29 -0.58
N GLN A 178 -6.00 24.83 -0.57
CA GLN A 178 -6.19 26.26 -0.74
C GLN A 178 -5.42 26.93 0.40
N GLN A 179 -4.24 27.47 0.10
CA GLN A 179 -3.59 28.40 1.01
C GLN A 179 -4.59 29.54 1.25
N ASP A 180 -4.76 29.90 2.52
CA ASP A 180 -5.58 31.03 2.99
C ASP A 180 -5.58 32.14 1.94
N LEU A 181 -6.72 32.32 1.26
CA LEU A 181 -6.95 33.55 0.51
C LEU A 181 -6.71 34.68 1.52
N PRO A 182 -5.72 35.56 1.33
CA PRO A 182 -5.62 36.73 2.18
C PRO A 182 -6.97 37.41 2.06
N TYR A 183 -7.67 37.52 3.19
CA TYR A 183 -8.91 38.24 3.30
C TYR A 183 -8.68 39.61 2.66
N LEU A 184 -9.28 39.84 1.49
CA LEU A 184 -9.28 41.15 0.87
C LEU A 184 -10.08 42.04 1.83
N ALA A 185 -9.34 42.88 2.55
CA ALA A 185 -9.88 43.95 3.39
C ALA A 185 -10.61 44.99 2.54
#